data_AF-A0A3D2FE17-F1
#
_entry.id   AF-A0A3D2FE17-F1
#
_cell.length_a   1.000
_cell.length_b   1.000
_cell.length_c   1.000
_cell.angle_alpha   90.00
_cell.angle_beta   90.00
_cell.angle_gamma   90.00
#
_symmetry.space_group_name_H-M   'P 1'
#
loop_
_entity.id
_entity.type
_entity.pdbx_description
1 polymer ?
#
loop_
_entity_poly.entity_id
_entity_poly.type
_entity_poly.pdbx_seq_one_letter_code
_entity_poly.pdbx_strand_id
1 'polypeptide(L)'
;VMPTMKTIDMRDAKLPANRWVSEVLKSEVQKRIDAGEQAMLFINRRGYAPITLCRACGHQVGCDDCDARMVEHRFQNRLVCHQCGETKEMPTKCPSCDAEGRMAPVGPGVERLGEEAAELFPDARIATLSSDMYGSARALKAEIEAIAAGGADIVIGTQLVAKGHNFPNLTLVGVIDADLGLQGSDLRAAERTFQLMR
;
A
#
# COMPACT_ATOMS: atom_id res chain seq x y z
N VAL A 1 -13.79 -21.02 -11.37
CA VAL A 1 -14.78 -20.61 -10.34
C VAL A 1 -14.47 -19.18 -9.97
N MET A 2 -15.48 -18.30 -9.90
CA MET A 2 -15.26 -16.90 -9.48
C MET A 2 -15.09 -16.83 -7.95
N PRO A 3 -14.22 -15.95 -7.42
CA PRO A 3 -14.09 -15.78 -5.97
C PRO A 3 -15.39 -15.25 -5.36
N THR A 4 -15.65 -15.62 -4.11
CA THR A 4 -16.75 -14.99 -3.34
C THR A 4 -16.29 -13.64 -2.85
N MET A 5 -16.95 -12.57 -3.29
CA MET A 5 -16.65 -11.20 -2.87
C MET A 5 -17.56 -10.78 -1.72
N LYS A 6 -16.98 -10.13 -0.71
CA LYS A 6 -17.70 -9.51 0.40
C LYS A 6 -17.09 -8.14 0.69
N THR A 7 -17.93 -7.16 0.98
CA THR A 7 -17.50 -5.85 1.45
C THR A 7 -17.44 -5.84 2.98
N ILE A 8 -16.49 -5.08 3.53
CA ILE A 8 -16.41 -4.79 4.96
C ILE A 8 -16.80 -3.31 5.11
N ASP A 9 -17.85 -3.03 5.88
CA ASP A 9 -18.23 -1.65 6.16
C ASP A 9 -17.26 -1.05 7.19
N MET A 10 -16.39 -0.16 6.72
CA MET A 10 -15.37 0.47 7.55
C MET A 10 -15.94 1.54 8.48
N ARG A 11 -17.21 1.96 8.32
CA ARG A 11 -17.87 2.93 9.24
C ARG A 11 -18.15 2.31 10.60
N ASP A 12 -18.39 1.00 10.62
CA ASP A 12 -18.62 0.23 11.84
C ASP A 12 -17.29 -0.28 12.46
N ALA A 13 -16.19 -0.18 11.71
CA ALA A 13 -14.87 -0.58 12.17
C ALA A 13 -14.26 0.49 13.09
N LYS A 14 -14.08 0.16 14.37
CA LYS A 14 -13.35 1.00 15.33
C LYS A 14 -11.83 0.80 15.15
N LEU A 15 -11.28 1.37 14.08
CA LEU A 15 -9.84 1.34 13.83
C LEU A 15 -9.14 2.62 14.32
N PRO A 16 -7.93 2.51 14.87
CA PRO A 16 -7.06 3.66 15.06
C PRO A 16 -6.82 4.39 13.73
N ALA A 17 -6.67 5.72 13.78
CA ALA A 17 -6.53 6.58 12.59
C ALA A 17 -5.32 6.26 11.69
N ASN A 18 -4.42 5.40 12.14
CA ASN A 18 -3.21 4.98 11.44
C ASN A 18 -3.23 3.50 11.01
N ARG A 19 -4.38 2.84 11.05
CA ARG A 19 -4.59 1.42 10.68
C ARG A 19 -5.61 1.30 9.56
N TRP A 20 -5.48 0.25 8.75
CA TRP A 20 -6.38 -0.03 7.62
C TRP A 20 -6.95 -1.45 7.62
N VAL A 21 -6.33 -2.38 8.35
CA VAL A 21 -6.79 -3.78 8.40
C VAL A 21 -7.85 -3.90 9.50
N SER A 22 -9.10 -4.12 9.11
CA SER A 22 -10.20 -4.38 10.05
C SER A 22 -10.02 -5.70 10.80
N GLU A 23 -10.63 -5.84 11.98
CA GLU A 23 -10.58 -7.11 12.73
C GLU A 23 -11.19 -8.27 11.94
N VAL A 24 -12.21 -8.00 11.11
CA VAL A 24 -12.80 -9.00 10.21
C VAL A 24 -11.76 -9.49 9.19
N LEU A 25 -11.08 -8.57 8.51
CA LEU A 25 -10.05 -8.95 7.53
C LEU A 25 -8.89 -9.66 8.21
N LYS A 26 -8.44 -9.16 9.37
CA LYS A 26 -7.38 -9.77 10.16
C LYS A 26 -7.72 -11.22 10.56
N SER A 27 -8.96 -11.47 11.01
CA SER A 27 -9.43 -12.82 11.35
C SER A 27 -9.42 -13.75 10.13
N GLU A 28 -9.87 -13.26 8.97
CA GLU A 28 -9.85 -14.08 7.75
C GLU A 28 -8.42 -14.37 7.28
N VAL A 29 -7.49 -13.40 7.39
CA VAL A 29 -6.07 -13.62 7.10
C VAL A 29 -5.49 -14.68 8.04
N GLN A 30 -5.77 -14.59 9.34
CA GLN A 30 -5.26 -15.56 10.33
C GLN A 30 -5.71 -16.99 9.99
N LYS A 31 -6.97 -17.18 9.58
CA LYS A 31 -7.47 -18.50 9.16
C LYS A 31 -6.70 -19.09 7.98
N ARG A 32 -6.15 -18.26 7.08
CA ARG A 32 -5.32 -18.72 5.96
C ARG A 32 -3.96 -19.16 6.43
N ILE A 33 -3.33 -18.35 7.28
CA ILE A 33 -2.05 -18.68 7.90
C ILE A 33 -2.16 -20.01 8.67
N ASP A 34 -3.20 -20.16 9.49
CA ASP A 34 -3.44 -21.39 10.28
C ASP A 34 -3.68 -22.63 9.39
N ALA A 35 -4.20 -22.44 8.19
CA ALA A 35 -4.42 -23.50 7.20
C ALA A 35 -3.20 -23.81 6.33
N GLY A 36 -2.08 -23.09 6.49
CA GLY A 36 -0.92 -23.16 5.60
C GLY A 36 -1.17 -22.58 4.21
N GLU A 37 -2.19 -21.73 4.08
CA GLU A 37 -2.54 -20.98 2.88
C GLU A 37 -1.93 -19.56 2.93
N GLN A 38 -1.93 -18.86 1.80
CA GLN A 38 -1.44 -17.49 1.67
C GLN A 38 -2.61 -16.50 1.59
N ALA A 39 -2.40 -15.31 2.16
CA ALA A 39 -3.29 -14.18 2.00
C ALA A 39 -2.57 -13.00 1.33
N MET A 40 -3.31 -12.18 0.58
CA MET A 40 -2.79 -10.94 0.01
C MET A 40 -3.53 -9.75 0.59
N LEU A 41 -2.78 -8.75 1.03
CA LEU A 41 -3.31 -7.41 1.30
C LEU A 41 -2.94 -6.53 0.12
N PHE A 42 -3.93 -6.30 -0.74
CA PHE A 42 -3.79 -5.54 -1.96
C PHE A 42 -4.14 -4.08 -1.71
N ILE A 43 -3.33 -3.17 -2.25
CA ILE A 43 -3.62 -1.74 -2.25
C ILE A 43 -3.43 -1.14 -3.64
N ASN A 44 -4.40 -0.33 -4.08
CA ASN A 44 -4.37 0.37 -5.37
C ASN A 44 -3.49 1.64 -5.35
N ARG A 45 -2.37 1.62 -4.61
CA ARG A 45 -1.40 2.72 -4.51
C ARG A 45 0.02 2.18 -4.47
N ARG A 46 0.91 2.76 -5.29
CA ARG A 46 2.36 2.50 -5.27
C ARG A 46 3.06 3.42 -4.26
N GLY A 47 4.21 2.99 -3.74
CA GLY A 47 5.05 3.78 -2.84
C GLY A 47 4.51 3.88 -1.42
N TYR A 48 5.04 4.84 -0.66
CA TYR A 48 4.49 5.28 0.61
C TYR A 48 3.26 6.17 0.38
N ALA A 49 2.61 6.60 1.47
CA ALA A 49 1.49 7.55 1.47
C ALA A 49 1.53 8.56 0.31
N PRO A 50 0.42 8.77 -0.43
CA PRO A 50 0.42 9.56 -1.67
C PRO A 50 0.86 11.01 -1.50
N ILE A 51 0.90 11.53 -0.27
CA ILE A 51 1.17 12.93 0.02
C ILE A 51 1.89 13.03 1.37
N THR A 52 3.05 13.69 1.36
CA THR A 52 3.67 14.20 2.58
C THR A 52 3.05 15.56 2.90
N LEU A 53 2.38 15.67 4.05
CA LEU A 53 1.74 16.90 4.49
C LEU A 53 2.08 17.28 5.94
N CYS A 54 1.98 18.56 6.27
CA CYS A 54 2.10 19.03 7.63
C CYS A 54 0.81 18.75 8.42
N ARG A 55 0.88 17.96 9.49
CA ARG A 55 -0.27 17.73 10.40
C ARG A 55 -0.67 18.94 11.25
N ALA A 56 0.05 20.06 11.15
CA ALA A 56 -0.30 21.30 11.84
C ALA A 56 -1.11 22.25 10.95
N CYS A 57 -0.75 22.39 9.68
CA CYS A 57 -1.39 23.37 8.77
C CYS A 57 -1.93 22.78 7.45
N GLY A 58 -1.72 21.50 7.18
CA GLY A 58 -2.17 20.83 5.95
C GLY A 58 -1.29 21.07 4.72
N HIS A 59 -0.19 21.82 4.83
CA HIS A 59 0.72 22.10 3.72
C HIS A 59 1.30 20.80 3.13
N GLN A 60 1.25 20.66 1.81
CA GLN A 60 1.77 19.50 1.07
C GLN A 60 3.06 19.86 0.34
N VAL A 61 4.08 19.02 0.44
CA VAL A 61 5.37 19.29 -0.22
C VAL A 61 5.22 19.15 -1.74
N GLY A 62 5.48 20.24 -2.46
CA GLY A 62 5.48 20.29 -3.93
C GLY A 62 6.86 20.01 -4.54
N CYS A 63 6.86 19.60 -5.81
CA CYS A 63 8.06 19.60 -6.64
C CYS A 63 8.44 21.04 -6.99
N ASP A 64 9.74 21.36 -7.10
CA ASP A 64 10.17 22.70 -7.53
C ASP A 64 10.16 22.83 -9.07
N ASP A 65 10.25 21.69 -9.76
CA ASP A 65 10.38 21.64 -11.22
C ASP A 65 9.04 21.38 -11.95
N CYS A 66 7.98 21.04 -11.21
CA CYS A 66 6.63 20.89 -11.77
C CYS A 66 5.54 21.02 -10.69
N ASP A 67 4.27 21.09 -11.10
CA ASP A 67 3.12 21.27 -10.19
C ASP A 67 2.70 20.00 -9.40
N ALA A 68 3.51 18.94 -9.45
CA ALA A 68 3.23 17.68 -8.76
C ALA A 68 3.54 17.76 -7.25
N ARG A 69 2.93 16.84 -6.49
CA ARG A 69 3.24 16.63 -5.06
C ARG A 69 4.33 15.57 -4.91
N MET A 70 5.22 15.81 -3.95
CA MET A 70 6.31 14.90 -3.64
C MET A 70 5.82 13.79 -2.70
N VAL A 71 6.25 12.56 -2.98
CA VAL A 71 5.92 11.36 -2.20
C VAL A 71 7.15 10.94 -1.41
N GLU A 72 7.01 10.66 -0.11
CA GLU A 72 8.13 10.11 0.67
C GLU A 72 8.42 8.65 0.28
N HIS A 73 9.69 8.30 0.15
CA HIS A 73 10.20 6.94 0.00
C HIS A 73 11.00 6.64 1.26
N ARG A 74 10.36 6.05 2.26
CA ARG A 74 10.86 5.97 3.64
C ARG A 74 12.15 5.16 3.74
N PHE A 75 12.23 4.02 3.04
CA PHE A 75 13.44 3.19 3.00
C PHE A 75 14.64 3.90 2.36
N GLN A 76 14.38 4.87 1.49
CA GLN A 76 15.41 5.67 0.82
C GLN A 76 15.64 7.03 1.49
N ASN A 77 14.89 7.33 2.56
CA ASN A 77 14.88 8.58 3.31
C ASN A 77 14.83 9.84 2.42
N ARG A 78 13.97 9.83 1.39
CA ARG A 78 13.84 10.94 0.44
C ARG A 78 12.42 11.16 -0.02
N LEU A 79 12.12 12.35 -0.51
CA LEU A 79 10.93 12.69 -1.27
C LEU A 79 11.21 12.51 -2.76
N VAL A 80 10.26 11.99 -3.54
CA VAL A 80 10.38 11.76 -4.97
C VAL A 80 9.17 12.32 -5.71
N CYS A 81 9.41 13.04 -6.80
CA CYS A 81 8.39 13.42 -7.77
C CYS A 81 8.20 12.29 -8.79
N HIS A 82 7.04 11.64 -8.79
CA HIS A 82 6.74 10.60 -9.77
C HIS A 82 6.38 11.11 -11.17
N GLN A 83 6.27 12.44 -11.34
CA GLN A 83 6.00 13.05 -12.64
C GLN A 83 7.28 13.38 -13.42
N CYS A 84 8.30 13.94 -12.76
CA CYS A 84 9.57 14.32 -13.40
C CYS A 84 10.81 13.58 -12.88
N GLY A 85 10.71 12.83 -11.79
CA GLY A 85 11.82 12.06 -11.19
C GLY A 85 12.66 12.83 -10.17
N GLU A 86 12.39 14.13 -9.96
CA GLU A 86 13.16 14.96 -9.03
C GLU A 86 13.06 14.47 -7.58
N THR A 87 14.12 14.69 -6.78
CA THR A 87 14.18 14.18 -5.40
C THR A 87 14.57 15.26 -4.40
N LYS A 88 14.05 15.20 -3.19
CA LYS A 88 14.37 16.14 -2.10
C LYS A 88 14.52 15.42 -0.77
N GLU A 89 15.20 16.03 0.19
CA GLU A 89 15.18 15.55 1.56
C GLU A 89 13.83 15.86 2.25
N MET A 90 13.49 15.08 3.28
CA MET A 90 12.33 15.37 4.11
C MET A 90 12.60 16.63 4.96
N PRO A 91 11.78 17.69 4.85
CA PRO A 91 12.00 18.89 5.65
C PRO A 91 11.70 18.62 7.14
N THR A 92 12.61 19.05 8.02
CA THR A 92 12.46 18.94 9.48
C THR A 92 11.45 19.93 10.07
N LYS A 93 11.23 21.05 9.37
CA LYS A 93 10.22 22.08 9.67
C LYS A 93 9.25 22.22 8.51
N CYS A 94 7.99 22.47 8.80
CA CYS A 94 7.04 22.78 7.75
C CYS A 94 7.40 24.13 7.09
N PRO A 95 7.59 24.19 5.75
CA PRO A 95 7.93 25.44 5.06
C PRO A 95 6.80 26.47 5.04
N SER A 96 5.60 26.11 5.50
CA SER A 96 4.42 26.99 5.55
C SER A 96 4.07 27.49 6.94
N CYS A 97 4.41 26.77 8.01
CA CYS A 97 4.02 27.16 9.38
C CYS A 97 5.12 26.95 10.43
N ASP A 98 6.34 26.60 9.99
CA ASP A 98 7.53 26.36 10.81
C ASP A 98 7.41 25.25 11.87
N ALA A 99 6.28 24.53 11.91
CA ALA A 99 6.08 23.47 12.88
C ALA A 99 7.11 22.33 12.67
N GLU A 100 7.89 22.06 13.71
CA GLU A 100 8.92 21.01 13.76
C GLU A 100 8.31 19.62 13.93
N GLY A 101 8.81 18.64 13.18
CA GLY A 101 8.40 17.23 13.33
C GLY A 101 6.92 16.95 13.02
N ARG A 102 6.22 17.89 12.38
CA ARG A 102 4.80 17.75 12.00
C ARG A 102 4.61 17.32 10.54
N MET A 103 5.69 17.29 9.76
CA MET A 103 5.66 16.73 8.41
C MET A 103 5.41 15.24 8.53
N ALA A 104 4.32 14.80 7.93
CA ALA A 104 3.95 13.42 7.98
C ALA A 104 3.36 12.95 6.65
N PRO A 105 3.70 11.73 6.28
CA PRO A 105 3.00 10.99 5.23
C PRO A 105 1.55 10.74 5.63
N VAL A 106 0.62 10.96 4.70
CA VAL A 106 -0.81 10.71 4.91
C VAL A 106 -1.40 9.85 3.80
N GLY A 107 -2.01 8.76 4.23
CA GLY A 107 -2.59 7.71 3.38
C GLY A 107 -1.79 6.41 3.45
N PRO A 108 -2.41 5.27 3.08
CA PRO A 108 -1.69 4.01 3.05
C PRO A 108 -0.81 3.94 1.80
N GLY A 109 0.44 3.55 2.04
CA GLY A 109 1.33 3.04 1.02
C GLY A 109 1.59 1.57 1.29
N VAL A 110 2.13 0.88 0.29
CA VAL A 110 2.48 -0.55 0.38
C VAL A 110 3.41 -0.83 1.57
N GLU A 111 4.31 0.12 1.90
CA GLU A 111 5.24 0.00 3.03
C GLU A 111 4.52 0.13 4.38
N ARG A 112 3.60 1.09 4.55
CA ARG A 112 2.85 1.26 5.81
C ARG A 112 1.90 0.09 6.08
N LEU A 113 1.33 -0.46 5.02
CA LEU A 113 0.52 -1.67 5.13
C LEU A 113 1.39 -2.88 5.51
N GLY A 114 2.64 -2.93 5.03
CA GLY A 114 3.64 -3.90 5.49
C GLY A 114 4.02 -3.74 6.96
N GLU A 115 4.26 -2.51 7.42
CA GLU A 115 4.50 -2.20 8.85
C GLU A 115 3.31 -2.65 9.72
N GLU A 116 2.08 -2.29 9.32
CA GLU A 116 0.87 -2.72 10.02
C GLU A 116 0.73 -4.25 10.02
N ALA A 117 0.95 -4.92 8.90
CA ALA A 117 0.88 -6.37 8.80
C ALA A 117 1.91 -7.05 9.72
N ALA A 118 3.13 -6.55 9.79
CA ALA A 118 4.17 -7.08 10.68
C ALA A 118 3.80 -6.96 12.16
N GLU A 119 3.13 -5.86 12.54
CA GLU A 119 2.64 -5.69 13.90
C GLU A 119 1.41 -6.57 14.22
N LEU A 120 0.55 -6.82 13.23
CA LEU A 120 -0.65 -7.65 13.40
C LEU A 120 -0.35 -9.15 13.38
N PHE A 121 0.68 -9.57 12.64
CA PHE A 121 1.04 -10.97 12.40
C PHE A 121 2.54 -11.18 12.62
N PRO A 122 3.02 -11.10 13.87
CA PRO A 122 4.45 -11.10 14.18
C PRO A 122 5.19 -12.40 13.78
N ASP A 123 4.46 -13.51 13.69
CA ASP A 123 5.02 -14.82 13.35
C ASP A 123 4.91 -15.16 11.86
N ALA A 124 4.24 -14.31 11.06
CA ALA A 124 4.00 -14.56 9.64
C ALA A 124 5.19 -14.11 8.78
N ARG A 125 5.49 -14.88 7.74
CA ARG A 125 6.44 -14.47 6.70
C ARG A 125 5.75 -13.48 5.76
N ILE A 126 6.15 -12.21 5.81
CA ILE A 126 5.52 -11.14 5.04
C ILE A 126 6.43 -10.74 3.88
N ALA A 127 5.90 -10.79 2.65
CA ALA A 127 6.58 -10.28 1.46
C ALA A 127 5.89 -9.02 0.94
N THR A 128 6.66 -7.96 0.70
CA THR A 128 6.14 -6.70 0.15
C THR A 128 6.60 -6.52 -1.29
N LEU A 129 5.65 -6.42 -2.21
CA LEU A 129 5.88 -6.32 -3.65
C LEU A 129 5.51 -4.94 -4.18
N SER A 130 6.53 -4.13 -4.44
CA SER A 130 6.44 -2.82 -5.06
C SER A 130 7.52 -2.66 -6.13
N SER A 131 7.22 -2.00 -7.26
CA SER A 131 8.20 -1.70 -8.30
C SER A 131 9.42 -0.96 -7.76
N ASP A 132 9.23 -0.18 -6.70
CA ASP A 132 10.21 0.76 -6.18
C ASP A 132 11.18 0.08 -5.18
N MET A 133 10.89 -1.18 -4.80
CA MET A 133 11.68 -1.95 -3.83
C MET A 133 12.75 -2.84 -4.47
N TYR A 134 12.69 -3.09 -5.79
CA TYR A 134 13.59 -4.02 -6.45
C TYR A 134 14.48 -3.28 -7.46
N GLY A 135 15.80 -3.35 -7.25
CA GLY A 135 16.79 -2.73 -8.14
C GLY A 135 16.94 -3.40 -9.51
N SER A 136 16.26 -4.52 -9.76
CA SER A 136 16.23 -5.17 -11.08
C SER A 136 15.00 -6.06 -11.25
N ALA A 137 14.59 -6.26 -12.52
CA ALA A 137 13.53 -7.21 -12.88
C ALA A 137 13.85 -8.65 -12.46
N ARG A 138 15.14 -9.02 -12.40
CA ARG A 138 15.57 -10.35 -11.97
C ARG A 138 15.32 -10.57 -10.47
N ALA A 139 15.62 -9.56 -9.64
CA ALA A 139 15.37 -9.63 -8.20
C ALA A 139 13.87 -9.77 -7.92
N LEU A 140 13.04 -8.98 -8.62
CA LEU A 140 11.59 -9.08 -8.52
C LEU A 140 11.08 -10.48 -8.93
N LYS A 141 11.58 -11.04 -10.04
CA LYS A 141 11.17 -12.37 -10.50
C LYS A 141 11.50 -13.46 -9.48
N ALA A 142 12.68 -13.39 -8.87
CA ALA A 142 13.10 -14.35 -7.85
C ALA A 142 12.19 -14.30 -6.61
N GLU A 143 11.80 -13.11 -6.17
CA GLU A 143 10.86 -12.96 -5.05
C GLU A 143 9.49 -13.56 -5.39
N ILE A 144 8.98 -13.29 -6.59
CA ILE A 144 7.70 -13.83 -7.05
C ILE A 144 7.73 -15.36 -7.10
N GLU A 145 8.83 -15.95 -7.56
CA GLU A 145 9.03 -17.41 -7.57
C GLU A 145 9.05 -17.97 -6.14
N ALA A 146 9.72 -17.30 -5.20
CA ALA A 146 9.74 -17.69 -3.79
C ALA A 146 8.34 -17.64 -3.16
N ILE A 147 7.57 -16.59 -3.42
CA ILE A 147 6.19 -16.47 -2.93
C ILE A 147 5.31 -17.56 -3.53
N ALA A 148 5.41 -17.83 -4.85
CA ALA A 148 4.64 -18.89 -5.51
C ALA A 148 4.96 -20.29 -4.97
N ALA A 149 6.17 -20.49 -4.44
CA ALA A 149 6.59 -21.72 -3.74
C ALA A 149 6.16 -21.77 -2.26
N GLY A 150 5.38 -20.79 -1.76
CA GLY A 150 4.93 -20.74 -0.37
C GLY A 150 5.96 -20.10 0.58
N GLY A 151 6.87 -19.26 0.07
CA GLY A 151 7.89 -18.55 0.85
C GLY A 151 7.34 -17.43 1.74
N ALA A 152 6.10 -17.00 1.53
CA ALA A 152 5.42 -15.98 2.32
C ALA A 152 4.03 -16.46 2.74
N ASP A 153 3.57 -16.06 3.93
CA ASP A 153 2.22 -16.30 4.42
C ASP A 153 1.30 -15.12 4.05
N ILE A 154 1.86 -13.90 4.04
CA ILE A 154 1.16 -12.67 3.65
C ILE A 154 1.94 -11.96 2.54
N VAL A 155 1.23 -11.61 1.47
CA VAL A 155 1.77 -10.80 0.38
C VAL A 155 1.14 -9.41 0.42
N ILE A 156 1.96 -8.37 0.57
CA ILE A 156 1.52 -6.97 0.46
C ILE A 156 1.78 -6.52 -0.96
N GLY A 157 0.71 -6.25 -1.71
CA GLY A 157 0.79 -6.12 -3.16
C GLY A 157 0.15 -4.86 -3.71
N THR A 158 0.73 -4.35 -4.79
CA THR A 158 0.07 -3.40 -5.69
C THR A 158 -0.30 -4.10 -7.00
N GLN A 159 -0.76 -3.36 -8.01
CA GLN A 159 -1.07 -3.89 -9.36
C GLN A 159 0.04 -4.73 -9.98
N LEU A 160 1.30 -4.55 -9.55
CA LEU A 160 2.45 -5.33 -9.99
C LEU A 160 2.25 -6.83 -9.73
N VAL A 161 1.63 -7.19 -8.60
CA VAL A 161 1.46 -8.58 -8.17
C VAL A 161 0.39 -9.31 -8.98
N ALA A 162 -0.60 -8.57 -9.48
CA ALA A 162 -1.72 -9.11 -10.25
C ALA A 162 -1.39 -9.36 -11.74
N LYS A 163 -0.26 -8.84 -12.25
CA LYS A 163 0.07 -8.93 -13.68
C LYS A 163 0.94 -10.14 -13.98
N GLY A 164 0.31 -11.21 -14.48
CA GLY A 164 1.02 -12.34 -15.11
C GLY A 164 1.67 -13.33 -14.15
N HIS A 165 1.31 -13.28 -12.86
CA HIS A 165 1.82 -14.17 -11.83
C HIS A 165 0.66 -14.90 -11.13
N ASN A 166 0.83 -16.19 -10.91
CA ASN A 166 -0.14 -17.04 -10.23
C ASN A 166 0.48 -17.55 -8.93
N PHE A 167 -0.24 -17.40 -7.82
CA PHE A 167 0.17 -17.86 -6.49
C PHE A 167 -0.77 -18.99 -6.08
N PRO A 168 -0.37 -20.27 -6.22
CA PRO A 168 -1.29 -21.41 -6.08
C PRO A 168 -1.93 -21.53 -4.69
N ASN A 169 -1.23 -21.09 -3.64
CA ASN A 169 -1.71 -21.15 -2.27
C ASN A 169 -2.42 -19.86 -1.84
N LEU A 170 -2.59 -18.88 -2.74
CA LEU A 170 -3.30 -17.64 -2.43
C LEU A 170 -4.81 -17.86 -2.46
N THR A 171 -5.43 -17.92 -1.28
CA THR A 171 -6.87 -18.22 -1.13
C THR A 171 -7.69 -17.06 -0.60
N LEU A 172 -7.03 -15.95 -0.21
CA LEU A 172 -7.68 -14.71 0.24
C LEU A 172 -6.99 -13.49 -0.35
N VAL A 173 -7.78 -12.52 -0.82
CA VAL A 173 -7.31 -11.18 -1.19
C VAL A 173 -8.15 -10.15 -0.43
N GLY A 174 -7.51 -9.39 0.45
CA GLY A 174 -8.08 -8.20 1.08
C GLY A 174 -7.72 -6.95 0.29
N VAL A 175 -8.72 -6.27 -0.27
CA VAL A 175 -8.51 -5.01 -1.01
C VAL A 175 -8.66 -3.83 -0.05
N ILE A 176 -7.54 -3.16 0.24
CA ILE A 176 -7.48 -1.97 1.09
C ILE A 176 -7.80 -0.72 0.28
N ASP A 177 -8.58 0.19 0.86
CA ASP A 177 -9.04 1.44 0.24
C ASP A 177 -9.70 1.22 -1.14
N ALA A 178 -10.58 0.21 -1.23
CA ALA A 178 -11.23 -0.18 -2.50
C ALA A 178 -12.08 0.95 -3.12
N ASP A 179 -12.67 1.80 -2.30
CA ASP A 179 -13.56 2.90 -2.68
C ASP A 179 -12.82 4.19 -3.06
N LEU A 180 -11.56 4.30 -2.71
CA LEU A 180 -10.76 5.48 -2.96
C LEU A 180 -10.63 5.81 -4.46
N GLY A 181 -10.55 4.77 -5.31
CA GLY A 181 -10.52 4.92 -6.76
C GLY A 181 -11.82 5.46 -7.35
N LEU A 182 -12.91 5.50 -6.57
CA LEU A 182 -14.20 6.07 -6.96
C LEU A 182 -14.28 7.58 -6.74
N GLN A 183 -13.33 8.17 -6.01
CA GLN A 183 -13.31 9.60 -5.74
C GLN A 183 -12.49 10.36 -6.80
N GLY A 184 -12.99 11.51 -7.24
CA GLY A 184 -12.32 12.39 -8.20
C GLY A 184 -13.18 12.69 -9.43
N SER A 185 -12.60 13.38 -10.41
CA SER A 185 -13.27 13.83 -11.64
C SER A 185 -13.13 12.86 -12.82
N ASP A 186 -12.51 11.69 -12.63
CA ASP A 186 -12.41 10.67 -13.69
C ASP A 186 -13.75 9.98 -13.90
N LEU A 187 -14.38 10.23 -15.05
CA LEU A 187 -15.65 9.60 -15.44
C LEU A 187 -15.58 8.07 -15.52
N ARG A 188 -14.36 7.49 -15.60
CA ARG A 188 -14.11 6.05 -15.66
C ARG A 188 -13.63 5.46 -14.34
N ALA A 189 -13.66 6.24 -13.25
CA ALA A 189 -13.25 5.81 -11.91
C ALA A 189 -13.90 4.48 -11.48
N ALA A 190 -15.21 4.35 -11.67
CA ALA A 190 -15.95 3.12 -11.36
C ALA A 190 -15.52 1.92 -12.21
N GLU A 191 -15.32 2.12 -13.52
CA GLU A 191 -14.86 1.06 -14.44
C GLU A 191 -13.47 0.56 -14.06
N ARG A 192 -12.52 1.47 -13.84
CA ARG A 192 -11.14 1.12 -13.47
C ARG A 192 -11.07 0.41 -12.12
N THR A 193 -11.85 0.87 -11.15
CA THR A 193 -11.95 0.25 -9.82
C THR A 193 -12.54 -1.16 -9.91
N PHE A 194 -13.55 -1.35 -10.76
CA PHE A 194 -14.13 -2.67 -11.00
C PHE A 194 -13.16 -3.62 -11.73
N GLN A 195 -12.45 -3.15 -12.76
CA GLN A 195 -11.43 -3.93 -13.48
C GLN A 195 -10.27 -4.36 -12.58
N LEU A 196 -10.02 -3.60 -11.51
CA LEU A 196 -8.98 -3.91 -10.55
C LEU A 196 -9.38 -5.01 -9.56
N MET A 197 -10.64 -4.99 -9.12
CA MET A 197 -11.16 -5.94 -8.13
C MET A 197 -11.64 -7.26 -8.73
N ARG A 198 -11.89 -7.28 -10.05
CA ARG A 198 -12.45 -8.44 -10.76
C ARG A 198 -11.40 -9.27 -11.46
#